data_AF-A0A5D2HC80-F1
#
_entry.id   AF-A0A5D2HC80-F1
#
_cell.length_a   1.000
_cell.length_b   1.000
_cell.length_c   1.000
_cell.angle_alpha   90.00
_cell.angle_beta   90.00
_cell.angle_gamma   90.00
#
_symmetry.space_group_name_H-M   'P 1'
#
loop_
_entity.id
_entity.type
_entity.pdbx_description
1 polymer ?
#
loop_
_entity_poly.entity_id
_entity_poly.type
_entity_poly.pdbx_seq_one_letter_code
_entity_poly.pdbx_strand_id
1 'polypeptide(L)'
;MPGKCKWKRETLEFQFLLVELGVHGDGNGDMVLNSVQAEASSMENENETGENPVEETFQQELNEKVEQISPGRDDIPEGIPADEPYVGQEFESEAAAHAFYNAYATRVGFIIRVSKLSRSRRDGSAIGRALVCNKEGFRMPDKREKIVRQRAETRVGCRAMILVRKVSSGKWVVTKFVKEHTHPLAPGKGRRDCIYDQYPNEHNKIRELTQQLAIEKKRAATYKRHLELIFEQIEEHNESLSKKIQHIVDRVREIESKEQQSRV
;
A
#
# COMPACT_ATOMS: atom_id res chain seq x y z
N MET A 1 61.32 -12.64 -20.67
CA MET A 1 60.25 -11.70 -20.25
C MET A 1 59.36 -11.47 -21.46
N PRO A 2 58.06 -11.79 -21.43
CA PRO A 2 57.04 -10.87 -20.90
C PRO A 2 55.84 -11.54 -20.17
N GLY A 3 55.08 -10.71 -19.44
CA GLY A 3 53.61 -10.75 -19.41
C GLY A 3 52.87 -11.83 -18.63
N LYS A 4 52.98 -11.87 -17.29
CA LYS A 4 52.00 -12.59 -16.44
C LYS A 4 50.77 -11.72 -16.22
N CYS A 5 49.66 -11.96 -16.93
CA CYS A 5 48.35 -11.43 -16.54
C CYS A 5 47.84 -12.22 -15.33
N LYS A 6 48.05 -11.66 -14.13
CA LYS A 6 47.46 -12.12 -12.87
C LYS A 6 46.06 -11.54 -12.75
N TRP A 7 45.03 -12.36 -12.93
CA TRP A 7 43.73 -12.09 -12.31
C TRP A 7 43.72 -12.82 -10.97
N LYS A 8 44.28 -12.17 -9.94
CA LYS A 8 44.15 -12.62 -8.55
C LYS A 8 42.91 -11.94 -7.97
N ARG A 9 41.93 -12.78 -7.61
CA ARG A 9 41.03 -12.65 -6.45
C ARG A 9 40.44 -11.27 -6.17
N GLU A 10 39.19 -11.10 -6.58
CA GLU A 10 38.17 -10.41 -5.78
C GLU A 10 37.08 -11.45 -5.50
N THR A 11 37.23 -12.18 -4.39
CA THR A 11 36.34 -13.28 -4.00
C THR A 11 35.90 -13.15 -2.53
N LEU A 12 35.88 -11.94 -1.97
CA LEU A 12 35.59 -11.73 -0.55
C LEU A 12 34.69 -10.51 -0.25
N GLU A 13 33.69 -10.24 -1.09
CA GLU A 13 32.60 -9.29 -0.78
C GLU A 13 31.22 -9.86 -1.18
N PHE A 14 31.04 -11.17 -1.06
CA PHE A 14 29.74 -11.84 -1.27
C PHE A 14 29.40 -12.87 -0.18
N GLN A 15 29.95 -12.68 1.02
CA GLN A 15 29.69 -13.56 2.17
C GLN A 15 28.83 -12.90 3.27
N PHE A 16 28.01 -11.90 2.93
CA PHE A 16 27.11 -11.26 3.90
C PHE A 16 25.61 -11.40 3.60
N LEU A 17 25.19 -12.27 2.67
CA LEU A 17 23.76 -12.52 2.44
C LEU A 17 23.44 -14.02 2.37
N LEU A 18 23.83 -14.78 3.39
CA LEU A 18 23.42 -16.17 3.57
C LEU A 18 22.97 -16.44 5.00
N VAL A 19 21.86 -15.84 5.42
CA VAL A 19 20.99 -16.42 6.45
C VAL A 19 19.54 -16.15 6.03
N GLU A 20 18.71 -17.20 6.03
CA GLU A 20 17.25 -17.22 5.81
C GLU A 20 16.68 -17.40 4.40
N LEU A 21 17.17 -18.36 3.60
CA LEU A 21 16.31 -18.99 2.59
C LEU A 21 16.53 -20.51 2.56
N GLY A 22 16.08 -21.18 3.61
CA GLY A 22 15.82 -22.62 3.56
C GLY A 22 14.45 -22.87 2.93
N VAL A 23 14.39 -23.32 1.68
CA VAL A 23 13.27 -24.12 1.18
C VAL A 23 13.79 -25.13 0.14
N HIS A 24 13.61 -26.40 0.47
CA HIS A 24 13.85 -27.58 -0.36
C HIS A 24 13.09 -27.53 -1.69
N GLY A 25 13.65 -28.23 -2.69
CA GLY A 25 13.15 -28.29 -4.06
C GLY A 25 11.95 -29.21 -4.28
N ASP A 26 11.20 -28.87 -5.32
CA ASP A 26 10.60 -29.70 -6.38
C ASP A 26 9.81 -28.70 -7.25
N GLY A 27 9.81 -28.66 -8.59
CA GLY A 27 9.87 -29.71 -9.60
C GLY A 27 8.68 -29.43 -10.54
N ASN A 28 8.93 -29.36 -11.87
CA ASN A 28 8.01 -28.97 -12.97
C ASN A 28 7.63 -27.47 -13.07
N GLY A 29 7.66 -26.80 -14.22
CA GLY A 29 7.69 -27.24 -15.62
C GLY A 29 6.62 -26.45 -16.38
N ASP A 30 7.00 -25.40 -17.12
CA ASP A 30 6.71 -25.18 -18.55
C ASP A 30 6.87 -23.71 -18.97
N MET A 31 7.52 -23.54 -20.13
CA MET A 31 7.81 -22.30 -20.82
C MET A 31 6.70 -21.96 -21.83
N VAL A 32 6.26 -20.71 -21.92
CA VAL A 32 5.80 -20.14 -23.21
C VAL A 32 6.16 -18.65 -23.26
N LEU A 33 7.05 -18.32 -24.20
CA LEU A 33 7.36 -16.98 -24.69
C LEU A 33 6.24 -16.50 -25.62
N ASN A 34 5.90 -15.21 -25.58
CA ASN A 34 5.54 -14.51 -26.81
C ASN A 34 5.82 -13.01 -26.71
N SER A 35 6.48 -12.52 -27.76
CA SER A 35 6.84 -11.15 -28.05
C SER A 35 6.06 -10.71 -29.29
N VAL A 36 5.36 -9.58 -29.24
CA VAL A 36 4.99 -8.78 -30.43
C VAL A 36 4.99 -7.30 -30.05
N GLN A 37 5.62 -6.51 -30.92
CA GLN A 37 5.87 -5.08 -30.86
C GLN A 37 4.85 -4.29 -31.71
N ALA A 38 4.73 -2.99 -31.38
CA ALA A 38 4.09 -1.80 -32.01
C ALA A 38 3.62 -1.88 -33.49
N GLU A 39 2.65 -1.09 -33.99
CA GLU A 39 2.51 0.38 -34.04
C GLU A 39 1.02 0.81 -34.16
N ALA A 40 0.51 1.86 -33.50
CA ALA A 40 0.47 3.30 -33.84
C ALA A 40 -0.42 3.71 -35.05
N SER A 41 -1.44 4.54 -34.78
CA SER A 41 -1.98 5.54 -35.72
C SER A 41 -2.56 6.74 -34.96
N SER A 42 -2.18 7.91 -35.43
CA SER A 42 -2.25 9.25 -34.81
C SER A 42 -3.60 9.98 -34.97
N MET A 43 -3.69 11.12 -34.26
CA MET A 43 -4.12 12.48 -34.69
C MET A 43 -4.92 13.14 -33.53
N GLU A 44 -4.32 14.09 -32.79
CA GLU A 44 -4.41 15.56 -32.98
C GLU A 44 -5.78 16.09 -32.47
N ASN A 45 -5.95 17.18 -31.71
CA ASN A 45 -5.11 18.30 -31.28
C ASN A 45 -6.00 19.37 -30.55
N GLU A 46 -5.33 20.35 -29.92
CA GLU A 46 -5.80 21.71 -29.48
C GLU A 46 -6.96 21.78 -28.44
N ASN A 47 -7.10 22.73 -27.51
CA ASN A 47 -6.41 23.96 -27.15
C ASN A 47 -7.03 24.46 -25.81
N GLU A 48 -6.23 25.30 -25.18
CA GLU A 48 -6.25 26.03 -23.93
C GLU A 48 -7.16 27.29 -23.91
N THR A 49 -7.27 27.89 -22.72
CA THR A 49 -7.44 29.33 -22.41
C THR A 49 -8.82 29.93 -22.10
N GLY A 50 -8.86 30.65 -20.96
CA GLY A 50 -9.85 31.68 -20.57
C GLY A 50 -10.22 31.64 -19.07
N GLU A 51 -9.31 31.94 -18.14
CA GLU A 51 -9.16 33.24 -17.42
C GLU A 51 -10.37 33.62 -16.50
N ASN A 52 -10.29 33.42 -15.16
CA ASN A 52 -9.82 34.32 -14.07
C ASN A 52 -10.91 35.28 -13.50
N PRO A 53 -10.74 35.97 -12.34
CA PRO A 53 -10.09 35.65 -11.04
C PRO A 53 -11.10 35.96 -9.87
N VAL A 54 -10.83 35.86 -8.56
CA VAL A 54 -9.95 36.68 -7.70
C VAL A 54 -9.62 35.94 -6.39
N GLU A 55 -8.36 36.09 -6.00
CA GLU A 55 -7.70 35.66 -4.76
C GLU A 55 -8.18 36.45 -3.53
N GLU A 56 -8.09 35.85 -2.34
CA GLU A 56 -7.49 36.59 -1.21
C GLU A 56 -6.86 35.63 -0.20
N THR A 57 -5.56 35.83 -0.02
CA THR A 57 -4.68 35.20 0.96
C THR A 57 -4.71 36.04 2.23
N PHE A 58 -4.82 35.45 3.42
CA PHE A 58 -4.29 36.06 4.64
C PHE A 58 -3.75 34.98 5.61
N GLN A 59 -2.47 35.11 5.93
CA GLN A 59 -1.74 34.43 7.01
C GLN A 59 -1.46 35.45 8.12
N GLN A 60 -1.57 35.00 9.40
CA GLN A 60 -0.82 35.46 10.60
C GLN A 60 -1.00 36.95 11.04
N GLU A 61 -1.14 37.37 12.29
CA GLU A 61 -0.71 36.92 13.62
C GLU A 61 -1.63 37.56 14.69
N LEU A 62 -1.68 37.01 15.92
CA LEU A 62 -1.36 37.77 17.14
C LEU A 62 -1.31 36.84 18.36
N ASN A 63 -0.15 36.88 19.02
CA ASN A 63 0.18 36.22 20.28
C ASN A 63 -0.29 37.08 21.47
N GLU A 64 -0.38 36.45 22.64
CA GLU A 64 -0.45 37.03 24.00
C GLU A 64 -1.73 37.74 24.48
N LYS A 65 -2.45 37.08 25.40
CA LYS A 65 -2.48 37.54 26.79
C LYS A 65 -2.83 36.39 27.75
N VAL A 66 -1.89 36.12 28.66
CA VAL A 66 -2.05 35.31 29.87
C VAL A 66 -2.84 36.13 30.89
N GLU A 67 -3.98 35.62 31.38
CA GLU A 67 -4.45 35.92 32.72
C GLU A 67 -5.01 34.63 33.36
N GLN A 68 -4.44 34.31 34.53
CA GLN A 68 -4.81 33.18 35.36
C GLN A 68 -6.03 33.55 36.22
N ILE A 69 -7.07 32.72 36.20
CA ILE A 69 -8.01 32.61 37.31
C ILE A 69 -8.25 31.12 37.55
N SER A 70 -7.95 30.68 38.77
CA SER A 70 -8.07 29.30 39.27
C SER A 70 -9.52 28.97 39.70
N PRO A 71 -9.82 27.74 40.15
CA PRO A 71 -10.88 26.90 39.61
C PRO A 71 -12.24 27.11 40.28
N GLY A 72 -13.27 27.37 39.47
CA GLY A 72 -14.68 27.20 39.86
C GLY A 72 -15.15 25.81 39.44
N ARG A 73 -15.48 24.97 40.43
CA ARG A 73 -16.43 23.88 40.24
C ARG A 73 -17.82 24.51 40.03
N ASP A 74 -18.77 23.71 39.55
CA ASP A 74 -20.20 24.03 39.35
C ASP A 74 -20.46 24.62 37.94
N ASP A 75 -21.29 24.08 37.04
CA ASP A 75 -22.32 23.03 37.10
C ASP A 75 -22.39 22.35 35.72
N ILE A 76 -22.40 21.01 35.68
CA ILE A 76 -22.78 20.27 34.47
C ILE A 76 -24.32 20.28 34.45
N PRO A 77 -24.99 20.80 33.39
CA PRO A 77 -26.41 20.59 33.23
C PRO A 77 -26.67 19.09 33.08
N GLU A 78 -27.36 18.58 34.08
CA GLU A 78 -27.91 17.24 34.18
C GLU A 78 -28.71 16.89 32.92
N GLY A 79 -28.26 15.87 32.16
CA GLY A 79 -29.08 15.24 31.12
C GLY A 79 -28.49 15.05 29.73
N ILE A 80 -27.17 14.99 29.52
CA ILE A 80 -26.65 14.34 28.30
C ILE A 80 -26.77 12.83 28.53
N PRO A 81 -27.59 12.07 27.77
CA PRO A 81 -27.57 10.62 27.86
C PRO A 81 -26.13 10.19 27.55
N ALA A 82 -25.51 9.41 28.44
CA ALA A 82 -24.09 9.04 28.43
C ALA A 82 -23.56 8.45 27.10
N ASP A 83 -24.47 8.13 26.20
CA ASP A 83 -24.24 7.48 24.92
C ASP A 83 -24.35 8.42 23.70
N GLU A 84 -24.57 9.74 23.88
CA GLU A 84 -24.61 10.70 22.77
C GLU A 84 -23.22 11.28 22.44
N PRO A 85 -22.79 11.27 21.16
CA PRO A 85 -21.53 11.88 20.76
C PRO A 85 -21.50 13.38 21.02
N TYR A 86 -20.36 13.91 21.45
CA TYR A 86 -20.14 15.34 21.60
C TYR A 86 -18.78 15.77 21.04
N VAL A 87 -18.66 17.04 20.67
CA VAL A 87 -17.40 17.62 20.18
C VAL A 87 -16.41 17.70 21.34
N GLY A 88 -15.19 17.21 21.12
CA GLY A 88 -14.16 17.09 22.15
C GLY A 88 -14.07 15.70 22.78
N GLN A 89 -14.99 14.78 22.48
CA GLN A 89 -14.92 13.41 22.99
C GLN A 89 -13.67 12.69 22.45
N GLU A 90 -12.89 12.10 23.35
CA GLU A 90 -11.64 11.42 23.03
C GLU A 90 -11.79 9.89 22.97
N PHE A 91 -11.03 9.25 22.10
CA PHE A 91 -10.93 7.80 21.93
C PHE A 91 -9.47 7.37 21.79
N GLU A 92 -9.16 6.16 22.26
CA GLU A 92 -7.81 5.60 22.16
C GLU A 92 -7.44 5.21 20.72
N SER A 93 -8.43 4.85 19.90
CA SER A 93 -8.21 4.41 18.52
C SER A 93 -9.34 4.84 17.58
N GLU A 94 -9.03 4.83 16.28
CA GLU A 94 -9.99 5.06 15.21
C GLU A 94 -11.14 4.03 15.25
N ALA A 95 -10.80 2.77 15.55
CA ALA A 95 -11.76 1.68 15.69
C ALA A 95 -12.70 1.88 16.89
N ALA A 96 -12.20 2.38 18.02
CA ALA A 96 -13.02 2.69 19.19
C ALA A 96 -14.04 3.80 18.89
N ALA A 97 -13.61 4.87 18.22
CA ALA A 97 -14.51 5.95 17.79
C ALA A 97 -15.59 5.45 16.82
N HIS A 98 -15.22 4.55 15.90
CA HIS A 98 -16.16 3.90 14.99
C HIS A 98 -17.20 3.04 15.73
N ALA A 99 -16.74 2.20 16.65
CA ALA A 99 -17.61 1.32 17.44
C ALA A 99 -18.61 2.13 18.27
N PHE A 100 -18.15 3.21 18.91
CA PHE A 100 -19.01 4.12 19.67
C PHE A 100 -20.10 4.74 18.80
N TYR A 101 -19.73 5.33 17.65
CA TYR A 101 -20.73 5.96 16.77
C TYR A 101 -21.67 4.94 16.12
N ASN A 102 -21.20 3.72 15.86
CA ASN A 102 -22.05 2.63 15.37
C ASN A 102 -23.08 2.19 16.41
N ALA A 103 -22.68 2.12 17.69
CA ALA A 103 -23.60 1.82 18.79
C ALA A 103 -24.65 2.92 18.94
N TYR A 104 -24.22 4.19 18.91
CA TYR A 104 -25.12 5.34 18.86
C TYR A 104 -26.11 5.25 17.70
N ALA A 105 -25.62 5.02 16.48
CA ALA A 105 -26.45 4.94 15.29
C ALA A 105 -27.46 3.79 15.34
N THR A 106 -27.05 2.63 15.84
CA THR A 106 -27.92 1.46 16.00
C THR A 106 -29.06 1.76 16.97
N ARG A 107 -28.76 2.42 18.10
CA ARG A 107 -29.75 2.84 19.10
C ARG A 107 -30.71 3.89 18.55
N VAL A 108 -30.19 4.87 17.83
CA VAL A 108 -30.99 5.94 17.21
C VAL A 108 -31.78 5.45 15.99
N GLY A 109 -31.37 4.34 15.35
CA GLY A 109 -32.10 3.70 14.27
C GLY A 109 -31.64 4.09 12.85
N PHE A 110 -30.34 4.31 12.67
CA PHE A 110 -29.71 4.47 11.36
C PHE A 110 -28.43 3.65 11.23
N ILE A 111 -27.95 3.51 9.99
CA ILE A 111 -26.71 2.80 9.68
C ILE A 111 -25.67 3.84 9.29
N ILE A 112 -24.45 3.67 9.79
CA ILE A 112 -23.32 4.53 9.44
C ILE A 112 -22.54 3.97 8.26
N ARG A 113 -21.81 4.84 7.58
CA ARG A 113 -20.80 4.48 6.60
C ARG A 113 -19.53 5.30 6.77
N VAL A 114 -18.40 4.68 6.44
CA VAL A 114 -17.12 5.37 6.36
C VAL A 114 -17.11 6.20 5.07
N SER A 115 -16.87 7.51 5.18
CA SER A 115 -16.90 8.44 4.04
C SER A 115 -15.49 8.88 3.66
N LYS A 116 -14.98 9.98 4.24
CA LYS A 116 -13.68 10.55 3.91
C LYS A 116 -12.62 10.08 4.89
N LEU A 117 -11.48 9.66 4.35
CA LEU A 117 -10.25 9.40 5.10
C LEU A 117 -9.25 10.53 4.82
N SER A 118 -8.76 11.16 5.88
CA SER A 118 -7.69 12.16 5.82
C SER A 118 -6.37 11.50 6.20
N ARG A 119 -5.33 11.71 5.38
CA ARG A 119 -3.98 11.17 5.57
C ARG A 119 -2.96 12.28 5.74
N SER A 120 -1.96 12.03 6.58
CA SER A 120 -0.79 12.90 6.71
C SER A 120 -0.06 12.99 5.37
N ARG A 121 0.36 14.19 4.98
CA ARG A 121 1.21 14.41 3.80
C ARG A 121 2.64 13.92 4.00
N ARG A 122 3.10 13.84 5.25
CA ARG A 122 4.47 13.41 5.59
C ARG A 122 4.59 11.88 5.62
N ASP A 123 3.72 11.24 6.39
CA ASP A 123 3.87 9.82 6.74
C ASP A 123 2.81 8.91 6.10
N GLY A 124 1.83 9.49 5.40
CA GLY A 124 0.69 8.75 4.82
C GLY A 124 -0.29 8.17 5.85
N SER A 125 -0.02 8.31 7.15
CA SER A 125 -0.85 7.78 8.24
C SER A 125 -2.25 8.40 8.28
N ALA A 126 -3.25 7.64 8.73
CA ALA A 126 -4.59 8.17 8.96
C ALA A 126 -4.58 9.23 10.08
N ILE A 127 -5.02 10.46 9.76
CA ILE A 127 -5.11 11.59 10.70
C ILE A 127 -6.54 12.05 10.95
N GLY A 128 -7.51 11.53 10.19
CA GLY A 128 -8.92 11.84 10.41
C GLY A 128 -9.86 10.98 9.59
N ARG A 129 -11.09 10.79 10.10
CA ARG A 129 -12.13 10.00 9.45
C ARG A 129 -13.51 10.60 9.65
N ALA A 130 -14.28 10.65 8.57
CA ALA A 130 -15.69 11.04 8.60
C ALA A 130 -16.58 9.78 8.60
N LEU A 131 -17.46 9.67 9.59
CA LEU A 131 -18.50 8.66 9.67
C LEU A 131 -19.85 9.34 9.42
N VAL A 132 -20.60 8.88 8.44
CA VAL A 132 -21.82 9.55 7.97
C VAL A 132 -22.99 8.59 7.95
N CYS A 133 -24.22 9.09 7.93
CA CYS A 133 -25.39 8.24 7.67
C CYS A 133 -25.32 7.56 6.30
N ASN A 134 -25.81 6.32 6.18
CA ASN A 134 -25.89 5.61 4.89
C ASN A 134 -26.72 6.37 3.84
N LYS A 135 -27.69 7.17 4.28
CA LYS A 135 -28.53 8.01 3.41
C LYS A 135 -27.91 9.39 3.11
N GLU A 136 -26.63 9.62 3.46
CA GLU A 136 -25.91 10.89 3.25
C GLU A 136 -25.69 11.21 1.77
N GLY A 137 -25.79 12.51 1.44
CA GLY A 137 -25.53 13.05 0.11
C GLY A 137 -26.59 12.72 -0.93
N PHE A 138 -26.29 13.02 -2.19
CA PHE A 138 -27.10 12.63 -3.35
C PHE A 138 -26.19 11.86 -4.31
N ARG A 139 -26.71 10.79 -4.94
CA ARG A 139 -25.97 10.12 -6.01
C ARG A 139 -26.05 10.98 -7.27
N MET A 140 -24.91 11.20 -7.92
CA MET A 140 -24.93 11.81 -9.24
C MET A 140 -25.63 10.85 -10.22
N PRO A 141 -26.45 11.36 -11.15
CA PRO A 141 -27.07 10.53 -12.16
C PRO A 141 -25.99 9.79 -12.96
N ASP A 142 -26.10 8.46 -13.02
CA ASP A 142 -25.18 7.62 -13.77
C ASP A 142 -25.42 7.86 -15.27
N LYS A 143 -24.41 8.34 -15.99
CA LYS A 143 -24.49 8.64 -17.44
C LYS A 143 -24.39 7.38 -18.32
N ARG A 144 -24.22 6.19 -17.73
CA ARG A 144 -24.12 4.92 -18.47
C ARG A 144 -25.49 4.36 -18.84
N GLU A 145 -25.59 3.83 -20.06
CA GLU A 145 -26.82 3.24 -20.60
C GLU A 145 -27.43 2.17 -19.68
N LYS A 146 -28.77 2.13 -19.67
CA LYS A 146 -29.68 1.43 -18.74
C LYS A 146 -29.61 -0.11 -18.73
N ILE A 147 -28.48 -0.72 -19.08
CA ILE A 147 -28.35 -2.18 -19.26
C ILE A 147 -28.04 -2.91 -17.93
N VAL A 148 -27.59 -2.21 -16.89
CA VAL A 148 -27.34 -2.78 -15.56
C VAL A 148 -28.47 -2.40 -14.62
N ARG A 149 -29.05 -3.38 -13.90
CA ARG A 149 -30.07 -3.16 -12.85
C ARG A 149 -29.57 -2.05 -11.91
N GLN A 150 -30.16 -0.86 -12.03
CA GLN A 150 -29.80 0.27 -11.19
C GLN A 150 -30.25 -0.05 -9.77
N ARG A 151 -29.28 -0.15 -8.84
CA ARG A 151 -29.56 -0.27 -7.41
C ARG A 151 -30.43 0.91 -7.01
N ALA A 152 -31.55 0.65 -6.31
CA ALA A 152 -32.46 1.69 -5.87
C ALA A 152 -31.72 2.84 -5.17
N GLU A 153 -32.10 4.07 -5.49
CA GLU A 153 -31.52 5.28 -4.89
C GLU A 153 -31.80 5.27 -3.39
N THR A 154 -30.74 5.23 -2.58
CA THR A 154 -30.85 5.11 -1.12
C THR A 154 -30.46 6.40 -0.39
N ARG A 155 -29.84 7.36 -1.11
CA ARG A 155 -29.33 8.61 -0.54
C ARG A 155 -30.37 9.73 -0.72
N VAL A 156 -30.70 10.39 0.39
CA VAL A 156 -31.78 11.39 0.49
C VAL A 156 -31.25 12.76 0.92
N GLY A 157 -29.95 12.99 0.79
CA GLY A 157 -29.31 14.21 1.25
C GLY A 157 -29.16 14.31 2.76
N CYS A 158 -29.07 13.18 3.47
CA CYS A 158 -28.87 13.22 4.92
C CYS A 158 -27.55 13.91 5.27
N ARG A 159 -27.52 14.67 6.36
CA ARG A 159 -26.32 15.42 6.81
C ARG A 159 -25.73 14.92 8.11
N ALA A 160 -26.36 13.93 8.76
CA ALA A 160 -25.89 13.36 10.01
C ALA A 160 -24.50 12.72 9.84
N MET A 161 -23.56 13.16 10.68
CA MET A 161 -22.17 12.73 10.63
C MET A 161 -21.42 13.01 11.92
N ILE A 162 -20.32 12.28 12.13
CA ILE A 162 -19.21 12.73 12.98
C ILE A 162 -17.91 12.80 12.18
N LEU A 163 -17.02 13.69 12.61
CA LEU A 163 -15.66 13.81 12.10
C LEU A 163 -14.68 13.64 13.25
N VAL A 164 -13.86 12.59 13.19
CA VAL A 164 -12.80 12.34 14.17
C VAL A 164 -11.44 12.71 13.59
N ARG A 165 -10.57 13.28 14.42
CA ARG A 165 -9.18 13.62 14.05
C ARG A 165 -8.21 13.11 15.10
N LYS A 166 -7.04 12.68 14.64
CA LYS A 166 -5.94 12.30 15.52
C LYS A 166 -5.23 13.54 16.02
N VAL A 167 -5.14 13.69 17.35
CA VAL A 167 -4.38 14.76 18.00
C VAL A 167 -2.93 14.33 18.21
N SER A 168 -2.04 15.29 18.52
CA SER A 168 -0.61 15.02 18.74
C SER A 168 -0.33 14.02 19.86
N SER A 169 -1.22 13.90 20.84
CA SER A 169 -1.16 12.88 21.91
C SER A 169 -1.44 11.45 21.43
N GLY A 170 -1.77 11.25 20.15
CA GLY A 170 -2.08 9.94 19.57
C GLY A 170 -3.54 9.52 19.68
N LYS A 171 -4.33 10.22 20.51
CA LYS A 171 -5.77 9.99 20.67
C LYS A 171 -6.58 10.51 19.48
N TRP A 172 -7.82 10.04 19.37
CA TRP A 172 -8.79 10.44 18.36
C TRP A 172 -9.90 11.28 18.99
N VAL A 173 -10.12 12.49 18.48
CA VAL A 173 -11.08 13.44 19.05
C VAL A 173 -12.19 13.76 18.05
N VAL A 174 -13.43 13.80 18.51
CA VAL A 174 -14.57 14.27 17.71
C VAL A 174 -14.45 15.77 17.51
N THR A 175 -14.27 16.20 16.27
CA THR A 175 -14.14 17.62 15.88
C THR A 175 -15.40 18.21 15.29
N LYS A 176 -16.32 17.37 14.81
CA LYS A 176 -17.63 17.80 14.30
C LYS A 176 -18.64 16.71 14.58
N PHE A 177 -19.81 17.11 15.04
CA PHE A 177 -20.99 16.25 15.19
C PHE A 177 -22.19 16.97 14.57
N VAL A 178 -22.92 16.27 13.72
CA VAL A 178 -24.20 16.71 13.13
C VAL A 178 -25.22 15.63 13.45
N LYS A 179 -26.22 15.99 14.24
CA LYS A 179 -27.26 15.08 14.73
C LYS A 179 -28.43 14.97 13.76
N GLU A 180 -28.68 16.02 12.98
CA GLU A 180 -29.90 16.19 12.21
C GLU A 180 -29.97 15.23 11.02
N HIS A 181 -31.08 14.51 10.92
CA HIS A 181 -31.42 13.64 9.79
C HIS A 181 -32.51 14.29 8.92
N THR A 182 -32.40 14.13 7.61
CA THR A 182 -33.42 14.58 6.65
C THR A 182 -34.46 13.51 6.33
N HIS A 183 -34.47 12.41 7.09
CA HIS A 183 -35.35 11.26 6.89
C HIS A 183 -35.75 10.64 8.24
N PRO A 184 -36.88 9.91 8.30
CA PRO A 184 -37.26 9.19 9.51
C PRO A 184 -36.23 8.13 9.87
N LEU A 185 -36.06 7.91 11.17
CA LEU A 185 -35.18 6.90 11.76
C LEU A 185 -36.03 5.71 12.18
N ALA A 186 -35.46 4.51 12.14
CA ALA A 186 -36.17 3.28 12.49
C ALA A 186 -35.45 2.56 13.65
N PRO A 187 -35.66 3.00 14.90
CA PRO A 187 -35.14 2.32 16.08
C PRO A 187 -35.64 0.87 16.14
N GLY A 188 -34.76 -0.08 16.47
CA GLY A 188 -35.16 -1.46 16.76
C GLY A 188 -35.23 -2.44 15.58
N LYS A 189 -35.15 -2.00 14.31
CA LYS A 189 -34.93 -2.91 13.17
C LYS A 189 -33.45 -3.18 13.01
N GLY A 190 -32.90 -4.06 13.85
CA GLY A 190 -31.52 -4.51 13.79
C GLY A 190 -31.16 -5.12 12.44
N ARG A 191 -30.66 -4.30 11.52
CA ARG A 191 -30.05 -4.75 10.26
C ARG A 191 -28.63 -5.20 10.58
N ARG A 192 -28.50 -6.45 11.02
CA ARG A 192 -27.24 -7.09 11.41
C ARG A 192 -26.24 -7.23 10.24
N ASP A 193 -26.72 -7.10 9.01
CA ASP A 193 -25.99 -7.52 7.81
C ASP A 193 -25.03 -6.47 7.22
N CYS A 194 -24.89 -5.29 7.84
CA CYS A 194 -24.07 -4.20 7.28
C CYS A 194 -22.88 -3.80 8.15
N ILE A 195 -22.64 -4.49 9.27
CA ILE A 195 -21.89 -3.95 10.42
C ILE A 195 -20.36 -4.07 10.28
N TYR A 196 -19.83 -5.06 9.56
CA TYR A 196 -18.39 -5.42 9.68
C TYR A 196 -17.50 -5.11 8.46
N ASP A 197 -18.07 -4.91 7.26
CA ASP A 197 -17.28 -4.82 6.02
C ASP A 197 -16.87 -3.40 5.59
N GLN A 198 -17.33 -2.36 6.28
CA GLN A 198 -17.09 -0.96 5.86
C GLN A 198 -15.80 -0.36 6.39
N TYR A 199 -15.10 -1.04 7.29
CA TYR A 199 -13.72 -0.70 7.62
C TYR A 199 -12.82 -1.48 6.67
N PRO A 200 -12.13 -0.84 5.70
CA PRO A 200 -11.11 -1.53 4.93
C PRO A 200 -10.04 -1.99 5.92
N ASN A 201 -10.14 -3.28 6.27
CA ASN A 201 -9.30 -3.88 7.27
C ASN A 201 -7.87 -3.81 6.75
N GLU A 202 -6.98 -3.14 7.47
CA GLU A 202 -5.55 -3.11 7.14
C GLU A 202 -5.02 -4.54 6.96
N HIS A 203 -5.61 -5.54 7.64
CA HIS A 203 -5.32 -6.96 7.42
C HIS A 203 -5.60 -7.47 6.00
N ASN A 204 -6.60 -6.95 5.28
CA ASN A 204 -6.82 -7.33 3.88
C ASN A 204 -5.68 -6.82 3.00
N LYS A 205 -5.19 -5.60 3.26
CA LYS A 205 -4.04 -5.04 2.54
C LYS A 205 -2.74 -5.77 2.91
N ILE A 206 -2.56 -6.10 4.19
CA ILE A 206 -1.44 -6.92 4.66
C ILE A 206 -1.46 -8.28 3.95
N ARG A 207 -2.60 -8.97 3.90
CA ARG A 207 -2.73 -10.27 3.21
C ARG A 207 -2.43 -10.17 1.72
N GLU A 208 -2.98 -9.16 1.04
CA GLU A 208 -2.74 -8.90 -0.38
C GLU A 208 -1.26 -8.62 -0.66
N LEU A 209 -0.63 -7.72 0.10
CA LEU A 209 0.78 -7.39 -0.05
C LEU A 209 1.68 -8.59 0.29
N THR A 210 1.31 -9.38 1.29
CA THR A 210 2.01 -10.62 1.64
C THR A 210 1.96 -11.62 0.47
N GLN A 211 0.80 -11.74 -0.18
CA GLN A 211 0.64 -12.59 -1.35
C GLN A 211 1.48 -12.09 -2.54
N GLN A 212 1.49 -10.78 -2.80
CA GLN A 212 2.33 -10.18 -3.85
C GLN A 212 3.82 -10.41 -3.56
N LEU A 213 4.26 -10.20 -2.31
CA LEU A 213 5.63 -10.46 -1.89
C LEU A 213 6.00 -11.93 -2.07
N ALA A 214 5.09 -12.86 -1.76
CA ALA A 214 5.33 -14.29 -1.96
C ALA A 214 5.47 -14.66 -3.45
N ILE A 215 4.68 -14.03 -4.33
CA ILE A 215 4.78 -14.21 -5.79
C ILE A 215 6.12 -13.69 -6.31
N GLU A 216 6.52 -12.48 -5.92
CA GLU A 216 7.81 -11.91 -6.33
C GLU A 216 9.00 -12.70 -5.79
N LYS A 217 8.94 -13.20 -4.55
CA LYS A 217 9.95 -14.12 -4.01
C LYS A 217 10.08 -15.40 -4.85
N LYS A 218 8.96 -15.97 -5.31
CA LYS A 218 8.99 -17.14 -6.21
C LYS A 218 9.62 -16.80 -7.55
N ARG A 219 9.24 -15.66 -8.15
CA ARG A 219 9.82 -15.18 -9.41
C ARG A 219 11.33 -14.97 -9.30
N ALA A 220 11.79 -14.33 -8.23
CA ALA A 220 13.21 -14.12 -7.94
C ALA A 220 13.96 -15.46 -7.78
N ALA A 221 13.37 -16.43 -7.07
CA ALA A 221 13.97 -17.76 -6.92
C ALA A 221 14.10 -18.48 -8.27
N THR A 222 13.13 -18.34 -9.17
CA THR A 222 13.21 -18.91 -10.53
C THR A 222 14.34 -18.28 -11.34
N TYR A 223 14.46 -16.94 -11.35
CA TYR A 223 15.57 -16.27 -12.03
C TYR A 223 16.92 -16.67 -11.46
N LYS A 224 17.02 -16.80 -10.14
CA LYS A 224 18.25 -17.28 -9.48
C LYS A 224 18.66 -18.66 -9.98
N ARG A 225 17.74 -19.62 -10.06
CA ARG A 225 18.01 -20.97 -10.59
C ARG A 225 18.47 -20.94 -12.05
N HIS A 226 17.83 -20.12 -12.89
CA HIS A 226 18.26 -19.98 -14.29
C HIS A 226 19.67 -19.42 -14.40
N LEU A 227 20.03 -18.44 -13.56
CA LEU A 227 21.39 -17.89 -13.54
C LEU A 227 22.40 -18.94 -13.08
N GLU A 228 22.11 -19.69 -12.01
CA GLU A 228 22.96 -20.78 -11.51
C GLU A 228 23.24 -21.82 -12.60
N LEU A 229 22.23 -22.25 -13.34
CA LEU A 229 22.40 -23.19 -14.46
C LEU A 229 23.31 -22.64 -15.57
N ILE A 230 23.15 -21.35 -15.93
CA ILE A 230 24.01 -20.72 -16.94
C ILE A 230 25.45 -20.67 -16.44
N PHE A 231 25.67 -20.35 -15.16
CA PHE A 231 27.01 -20.32 -14.57
C PHE A 231 27.67 -21.71 -14.58
N GLU A 232 26.98 -22.76 -14.16
CA GLU A 232 27.49 -24.14 -14.22
C GLU A 232 27.87 -24.53 -15.65
N GLN A 233 27.03 -24.20 -16.63
CA GLN A 233 27.31 -24.53 -18.02
C GLN A 233 28.53 -23.79 -18.59
N ILE A 234 28.76 -22.54 -18.16
CA ILE A 234 29.96 -21.77 -18.51
C ILE A 234 31.20 -22.39 -17.86
N GLU A 235 31.12 -22.78 -16.60
CA GLU A 235 32.22 -23.40 -15.87
C GLU A 235 32.62 -24.74 -16.50
N GLU A 236 31.66 -25.62 -16.79
CA GLU A 236 31.90 -26.90 -17.47
C GLU A 236 32.55 -26.70 -18.85
N HIS A 237 32.07 -25.73 -19.62
CA HIS A 237 32.63 -25.42 -20.93
C HIS A 237 34.08 -24.95 -20.81
N ASN A 238 34.36 -24.05 -19.85
CA ASN A 238 35.69 -23.52 -19.61
C ASN A 238 36.66 -24.61 -19.15
N GLU A 239 36.24 -25.50 -18.24
CA GLU A 239 37.03 -26.65 -17.84
C GLU A 239 37.34 -27.60 -19.00
N SER A 240 36.36 -27.88 -19.85
CA SER A 240 36.52 -28.73 -21.03
C SER A 240 37.51 -28.14 -22.03
N LEU A 241 37.41 -26.84 -22.31
CA LEU A 241 38.36 -26.11 -23.14
C LEU A 241 39.77 -26.14 -22.53
N SER A 242 39.89 -25.89 -21.23
CA SER A 242 41.17 -25.91 -20.52
C SER A 242 41.85 -27.28 -20.60
N LYS A 243 41.10 -28.38 -20.40
CA LYS A 243 41.59 -29.75 -20.56
C LYS A 243 42.10 -30.03 -21.99
N LYS A 244 41.37 -29.58 -23.02
CA LYS A 244 41.79 -29.72 -24.43
C LYS A 244 43.08 -28.93 -24.71
N ILE A 245 43.18 -27.70 -24.23
CA ILE A 245 44.39 -26.88 -24.36
C ILE A 245 45.57 -27.56 -23.68
N GLN A 246 45.39 -28.06 -22.45
CA GLN A 246 46.44 -28.74 -21.70
C GLN A 246 46.96 -29.97 -22.46
N HIS A 247 46.06 -30.78 -23.03
CA HIS A 247 46.45 -31.93 -23.85
C HIS A 247 47.27 -31.52 -25.09
N ILE A 248 46.95 -30.40 -25.74
CA ILE A 248 47.73 -29.91 -26.89
C ILE A 248 49.11 -29.46 -26.41
N VAL A 249 49.18 -28.70 -25.31
CA VAL A 249 50.44 -28.25 -24.71
C VAL A 249 51.33 -29.42 -24.33
N ASP A 250 50.77 -30.47 -23.73
CA ASP A 250 51.51 -31.67 -23.32
C ASP A 250 52.03 -32.44 -24.54
N ARG A 251 51.23 -32.58 -25.61
CA ARG A 251 51.68 -33.18 -26.88
C ARG A 251 52.82 -32.38 -27.54
N VAL A 252 52.70 -31.06 -27.61
CA VAL A 252 53.76 -30.20 -28.18
C VAL A 252 55.04 -30.35 -27.38
N ARG A 253 54.97 -30.33 -26.05
CA ARG A 253 56.12 -30.52 -25.16
C ARG A 253 56.80 -31.88 -25.37
N GLU A 254 56.02 -32.94 -25.56
CA GLU A 254 56.55 -34.28 -25.83
C GLU A 254 57.31 -34.32 -27.17
N ILE A 255 56.77 -33.66 -28.20
CA ILE A 255 57.42 -33.54 -29.52
C ILE A 255 58.73 -32.75 -29.40
N GLU A 256 58.72 -31.59 -28.73
CA GLU A 256 59.91 -30.77 -28.49
C GLU A 256 61.00 -31.55 -27.72
N SER A 257 60.60 -32.34 -26.72
CA SER A 257 61.54 -33.15 -25.92
C SER A 257 62.18 -34.26 -26.76
N LYS A 258 61.42 -34.92 -27.65
CA LYS A 258 61.94 -35.94 -28.57
C LYS A 258 62.90 -35.33 -29.60
N GLU A 259 62.60 -34.15 -30.12
CA GLU A 259 63.47 -33.45 -31.06
C GLU A 259 64.81 -33.06 -30.41
N GLN A 260 64.78 -32.56 -29.16
CA GLN A 260 65.97 -32.24 -28.39
C GLN A 260 66.84 -33.47 -28.10
N GLN A 261 66.24 -34.63 -27.82
CA GLN A 261 66.96 -35.89 -27.59
C GLN A 261 67.61 -36.44 -28.87
N SER A 262 67.03 -36.16 -30.05
CA SER A 262 67.56 -36.59 -31.36
C SER A 262 68.70 -35.72 -31.90
N ARG A 263 68.92 -34.53 -31.30
CA ARG A 263 69.96 -33.56 -31.67
C ARG A 263 71.25 -33.68 -30.86
N VAL A 264 71.32 -34.61 -29.90
CA VAL A 264 72.52 -34.95 -29.10
C VAL A 264 73.13 -36.23 -29.65
#